data_AF-A0A536PKV9-F1
#
_entry.id   AF-A0A536PKV9-F1
#
_cell.length_a   1.000
_cell.length_b   1.000
_cell.length_c   1.000
_cell.angle_alpha   90.00
_cell.angle_beta   90.00
_cell.angle_gamma   90.00
#
_symmetry.space_group_name_H-M   'P 1'
#
loop_
_entity.id
_entity.type
_entity.pdbx_description
1 polymer ?
#
loop_
_entity_poly.entity_id
_entity_poly.type
_entity_poly.pdbx_seq_one_letter_code
_entity_poly.pdbx_strand_id
1 'polypeptide(L)' 'MRPLGRLGWIQIDCPDPERLAVFWSAVLGVEIHGRLGSPPQFVDLDPQSTDAPHVSFQRV' A
#
# COMPACT_ATOMS: atom_id res chain seq x y z
N MET A 1 -20.85 14.17 16.12
CA MET A 1 -21.24 12.95 15.37
C MET A 1 -20.23 11.86 15.68
N ARG A 2 -20.65 10.58 15.79
CA ARG A 2 -19.72 9.46 15.99
C ARG A 2 -19.36 8.84 14.63
N PRO A 3 -18.08 8.59 14.32
CA PRO A 3 -17.70 7.92 13.08
C PRO A 3 -18.29 6.50 13.03
N LEU A 4 -18.81 6.10 11.87
CA LEU A 4 -19.37 4.75 11.62
C LEU A 4 -18.33 3.76 11.07
N GLY A 5 -17.15 4.24 10.67
CA GLY A 5 -16.08 3.41 10.10
C GLY A 5 -14.81 4.22 9.83
N ARG A 6 -13.79 3.52 9.32
CA ARG A 6 -12.50 4.09 8.91
C ARG A 6 -12.09 3.55 7.55
N LEU A 7 -11.27 4.32 6.83
CA LEU A 7 -10.62 3.85 5.61
C LEU A 7 -9.57 2.80 6.00
N GLY A 8 -9.76 1.55 5.56
CA GLY A 8 -8.83 0.46 5.90
C GLY A 8 -7.68 0.32 4.90
N TRP A 9 -7.96 0.51 3.61
CA TRP A 9 -7.03 0.23 2.52
C TRP A 9 -7.19 1.26 1.40
N ILE A 10 -6.06 1.65 0.81
CA ILE A 10 -5.97 2.41 -0.43
C ILE A 10 -5.23 1.53 -1.43
N GLN A 11 -5.88 1.18 -2.52
CA GLN A 11 -5.28 0.44 -3.61
C GLN A 11 -5.00 1.38 -4.78
N ILE A 12 -3.79 1.29 -5.35
CA ILE A 12 -3.33 2.12 -6.45
C ILE A 12 -2.94 1.21 -7.61
N ASP A 13 -3.67 1.32 -8.71
CA ASP A 13 -3.39 0.58 -9.93
C ASP A 13 -2.25 1.23 -10.72
N CYS A 14 -1.25 0.45 -11.14
CA CYS A 14 -0.08 0.95 -11.84
C CYS A 14 0.62 -0.13 -12.68
N PRO A 15 1.38 0.24 -13.73
CA PRO A 15 2.09 -0.73 -14.56
C PRO A 15 3.32 -1.35 -13.87
N ASP A 16 3.86 -0.71 -12.83
CA ASP A 16 5.05 -1.14 -12.11
C ASP A 16 4.89 -0.96 -10.59
N PRO A 17 4.26 -1.92 -9.90
CA PRO A 17 3.98 -1.81 -8.47
C PRO A 17 5.25 -1.84 -7.61
N GLU A 18 6.32 -2.52 -8.04
CA GLU A 18 7.59 -2.55 -7.28
C GLU A 18 8.24 -1.17 -7.24
N ARG A 19 8.31 -0.51 -8.41
CA ARG A 19 8.90 0.84 -8.48
C ARG A 19 8.09 1.86 -7.69
N LEU A 20 6.76 1.79 -7.77
CA LEU A 20 5.90 2.69 -6.99
C LEU A 20 6.02 2.41 -5.49
N ALA A 21 6.05 1.15 -5.09
CA ALA A 21 6.23 0.77 -3.69
C ALA A 21 7.55 1.31 -3.12
N VAL A 22 8.68 1.17 -3.84
CA VAL A 22 9.97 1.73 -3.40
C VAL A 22 9.94 3.26 -3.27
N PHE A 23 9.29 3.95 -4.21
CA PHE A 23 9.16 5.40 -4.13
C PHE A 23 8.32 5.82 -2.91
N TRP A 24 7.15 5.21 -2.74
CA TRP A 24 6.22 5.60 -1.69
C TRP A 24 6.64 5.13 -0.30
N SER A 25 7.34 3.99 -0.18
CA SER A 25 7.92 3.52 1.08
C SER A 25 8.90 4.57 1.63
N ALA A 26 9.75 5.14 0.75
CA ALA A 26 10.67 6.21 1.11
C ALA A 26 9.96 7.53 1.46
N VAL A 27 8.91 7.91 0.71
CA VAL A 27 8.15 9.14 0.97
C VAL A 27 7.38 9.06 2.29
N LEU A 28 6.81 7.91 2.61
CA LEU A 28 5.97 7.71 3.79
C LEU A 28 6.78 7.27 5.02
N GLY A 29 8.04 6.86 4.85
CA GLY A 29 8.89 6.35 5.93
C GLY A 29 8.42 5.01 6.48
N VAL A 30 7.91 4.13 5.61
CA VAL A 30 7.40 2.79 5.95
C VAL A 30 8.08 1.74 5.10
N GLU A 31 8.01 0.48 5.50
CA GLU A 31 8.61 -0.63 4.76
C GLU A 31 7.62 -1.27 3.78
N ILE A 32 8.15 -2.02 2.81
CA ILE A 32 7.33 -2.92 1.98
C ILE A 32 7.01 -4.16 2.81
N HIS A 33 5.73 -4.32 3.12
CA HIS A 33 5.18 -5.40 3.93
C HIS A 33 5.20 -6.75 3.19
N GLY A 34 4.77 -6.75 1.93
CA GLY A 34 4.45 -7.99 1.23
C GLY A 34 4.38 -7.86 -0.28
N ARG A 35 4.52 -9.01 -0.95
CA ARG A 35 4.37 -9.18 -2.39
C ARG A 35 3.46 -10.38 -2.64
N LEU A 36 2.40 -10.17 -3.42
CA LEU A 36 1.46 -11.23 -3.79
C LEU A 36 1.46 -11.45 -5.31
N GLY A 37 1.53 -12.71 -5.74
CA GLY A 37 1.58 -13.11 -7.16
C GLY A 37 3.00 -13.36 -7.69
N SER A 38 3.09 -13.98 -8.88
CA SER A 38 4.34 -14.22 -9.60
C SER A 38 4.14 -14.03 -11.12
N PRO A 39 4.58 -12.90 -11.72
CA PRO A 39 5.26 -11.77 -11.06
C PRO A 39 4.34 -11.06 -10.05
N PRO A 40 4.88 -10.23 -9.13
CA PRO A 40 4.07 -9.50 -8.16
C PRO A 40 2.93 -8.73 -8.83
N GLN A 41 1.71 -9.15 -8.48
CA GLN A 41 0.44 -8.52 -8.85
C GLN A 41 0.07 -7.44 -7.83
N PHE A 42 0.48 -7.62 -6.58
CA PHE A 42 0.30 -6.66 -5.49
C PHE A 42 1.62 -6.48 -4.73
N VAL A 43 1.90 -5.23 -4.35
CA VAL A 43 2.99 -4.87 -3.44
C VAL A 43 2.43 -3.97 -2.35
N ASP A 44 2.50 -4.42 -1.10
CA ASP A 44 1.87 -3.77 0.05
C ASP A 44 2.90 -3.03 0.90
N LEU A 45 2.52 -1.88 1.44
CA LEU A 45 3.30 -1.13 2.44
C LEU A 45 2.76 -1.36 3.85
N ASP A 46 3.64 -1.27 4.84
CA ASP A 46 3.22 -1.12 6.23
C ASP A 46 2.45 0.20 6.42
N PRO A 47 1.44 0.24 7.32
CA PRO A 47 0.74 1.49 7.63
C PRO A 47 1.65 2.42 8.44
N GLN A 48 1.55 3.72 8.20
CA GLN A 48 2.38 4.73 8.90
C GLN A 48 2.11 4.79 10.42
N SER A 49 0.91 4.41 10.85
CA SER A 49 0.52 4.29 12.26
C SER A 49 -0.61 3.27 12.40
N THR A 50 -0.92 2.87 13.63
CA THR A 50 -1.97 1.88 13.95
C THR A 50 -3.35 2.21 13.38
N ASP A 51 -3.65 3.50 13.17
CA ASP A 51 -4.94 3.97 12.65
C ASP A 51 -4.88 4.46 11.19
N ALA A 52 -3.69 4.43 10.56
CA ALA A 52 -3.53 4.77 9.16
C ALA A 52 -4.07 3.65 8.25
N PRO A 53 -4.60 3.99 7.06
CA PRO A 53 -4.93 2.97 6.07
C PRO A 53 -3.66 2.28 5.56
N HIS A 54 -3.80 1.04 5.12
CA HIS A 54 -2.78 0.36 4.33
C HIS A 54 -2.74 0.91 2.91
N VAL A 55 -1.56 0.86 2.28
CA VAL A 55 -1.39 1.22 0.86
C VAL A 55 -0.89 0.00 0.10
N SER A 56 -1.56 -0.33 -1.00
CA SER A 56 -1.21 -1.43 -1.89
C SER A 56 -1.11 -0.97 -3.33
N PHE A 57 -0.11 -1.46 -4.06
CA PHE A 57 0.09 -1.19 -5.48
C PHE A 57 -0.26 -2.42 -6.30
N GLN A 58 -1.29 -2.31 -7.13
CA GLN A 58 -1.75 -3.39 -8.00
C GLN A 58 -1.22 -3.20 -9.43
N ARG A 59 -0.73 -4.29 -10.04
CA ARG A 59 -0.37 -4.33 -11.46
C ARG A 59 -1.62 -4.27 -12.37
N VAL A 60 -1.59 -3.44 -13.41
CA VAL A 60 -2.58 -3.44 -14.52
C VAL A 60 -1.95 -3.71 -15.88
#